data_AF-A0A497NB42-F1
#
_entry.id   AF-A0A497NB42-F1
#
_cell.length_a   1.000
_cell.length_b   1.000
_cell.length_c   1.000
_cell.angle_alpha   90.00
_cell.angle_beta   90.00
_cell.angle_gamma   90.00
#
_symmetry.space_group_name_H-M   'P 1'
#
loop_
_entity.id
_entity.type
_entity.pdbx_description
1 polymer ?
#
loop_
_entity_poly.entity_id
_entity_poly.type
_entity_poly.pdbx_seq_one_letter_code
_entity_poly.pdbx_strand_id
1 'polypeptide(L)'
;MRAEKALQSSRKSLILTALTQQVLDKVRVAANDSKVHLITDVRWMPWFTLQSAYQKEKLLEATQRTESQLKVLGYEVSYKLGLPGVVHFNITWG
;
A
#
# COMPACT_ATOMS: atom_id res chain seq x y z
N MET A 1 18.01 -2.16 -31.72
CA MET A 1 16.70 -1.59 -31.37
C MET A 1 15.70 -2.53 -30.66
N ARG A 2 15.76 -3.87 -30.73
CA ARG A 2 14.86 -4.78 -29.96
C ARG A 2 15.36 -5.15 -28.54
N ALA A 3 16.66 -5.32 -28.35
CA ALA A 3 17.25 -5.74 -27.06
C ALA A 3 17.18 -4.66 -25.97
N GLU A 4 17.32 -3.38 -26.33
CA GLU A 4 17.29 -2.26 -25.37
C GLU A 4 15.90 -2.00 -24.78
N LYS A 5 14.83 -2.23 -25.55
CA LYS A 5 13.45 -2.14 -25.06
C LYS A 5 13.14 -3.23 -24.04
N ALA A 6 13.64 -4.46 -24.26
CA ALA A 6 13.48 -5.56 -23.32
C ALA A 6 14.23 -5.29 -22.01
N LEU A 7 15.45 -4.74 -22.09
CA LEU A 7 16.24 -4.38 -20.90
C LEU A 7 15.59 -3.24 -20.08
N GLN A 8 15.06 -2.21 -20.74
CA GLN A 8 14.31 -1.13 -20.08
C GLN A 8 13.02 -1.64 -19.43
N SER A 9 12.28 -2.53 -20.10
CA SER A 9 11.05 -3.11 -19.57
C SER A 9 11.32 -3.95 -18.32
N SER A 10 12.39 -4.77 -18.34
CA SER A 10 12.79 -5.57 -17.18
C SER A 10 13.27 -4.71 -16.01
N ARG A 11 14.02 -3.62 -16.26
CA ARG A 11 14.41 -2.68 -15.19
C ARG A 11 13.21 -1.99 -14.55
N LYS A 12 12.24 -1.54 -15.35
CA LYS A 12 11.02 -0.91 -14.82
C LYS A 12 10.20 -1.89 -13.96
N SER A 13 10.11 -3.15 -14.37
CA SER A 13 9.42 -4.20 -13.61
C SER A 13 10.12 -4.54 -12.28
N LEU A 14 11.45 -4.58 -12.26
CA LEU A 14 12.23 -4.79 -11.02
C LEU A 14 12.07 -3.63 -10.03
N ILE A 15 12.12 -2.39 -10.52
CA ILE A 15 11.93 -1.19 -9.70
C ILE A 15 10.52 -1.17 -9.10
N LEU A 16 9.50 -1.46 -9.92
CA LEU A 16 8.11 -1.53 -9.46
C LEU A 16 7.94 -2.60 -8.37
N THR A 17 8.49 -3.80 -8.58
CA THR A 17 8.43 -4.89 -7.59
C THR A 17 9.09 -4.50 -6.27
N ALA A 18 10.26 -3.87 -6.31
CA ALA A 18 10.97 -3.44 -5.10
C ALA A 18 10.19 -2.35 -4.33
N LEU A 19 9.59 -1.40 -5.04
CA LEU A 19 8.79 -0.33 -4.43
C LEU A 19 7.48 -0.88 -3.85
N THR A 20 6.82 -1.79 -4.55
CA THR A 20 5.66 -2.53 -4.04
C THR A 20 6.00 -3.26 -2.74
N GLN A 21 7.13 -3.96 -2.68
CA GLN A 21 7.53 -4.68 -1.47
C GLN A 21 7.81 -3.73 -0.30
N GLN A 22 8.48 -2.61 -0.56
CA GLN A 22 8.77 -1.59 0.45
C GLN A 22 7.48 -0.98 1.03
N VAL A 23 6.49 -0.68 0.17
CA VAL A 23 5.17 -0.20 0.59
C VAL A 23 4.47 -1.25 1.45
N LEU A 24 4.44 -2.52 1.00
CA LEU A 24 3.81 -3.61 1.73
C LEU A 24 4.43 -3.81 3.11
N ASP A 25 5.75 -3.75 3.24
CA ASP A 25 6.43 -3.92 4.53
C ASP A 25 6.12 -2.77 5.49
N LYS A 26 6.06 -1.53 5.00
CA LYS A 26 5.64 -0.37 5.81
C LYS A 26 4.19 -0.47 6.25
N VAL A 27 3.30 -0.89 5.36
CA VAL A 27 1.88 -1.09 5.68
C VAL A 27 1.72 -2.19 6.72
N ARG A 28 2.44 -3.32 6.59
CA ARG A 28 2.42 -4.41 7.59
C ARG A 28 2.89 -3.94 8.96
N VAL A 29 3.96 -3.15 9.03
CA VAL A 29 4.46 -2.59 10.29
C VAL A 29 3.46 -1.60 10.89
N ALA A 30 2.82 -0.77 10.07
CA ALA A 30 1.78 0.16 10.52
C ALA A 30 0.52 -0.57 11.02
N ALA A 31 0.17 -1.66 10.35
CA ALA A 31 -0.95 -2.55 10.63
C ALA A 31 -0.56 -3.74 11.53
N ASN A 32 0.51 -3.63 12.34
CA ASN A 32 1.08 -4.69 13.19
C ASN A 32 0.17 -5.08 14.38
N ASP A 33 -1.09 -5.35 14.08
CA ASP A 33 -2.12 -5.87 14.94
C ASP A 33 -2.66 -7.13 14.25
N SER A 34 -2.70 -8.26 14.97
CA SER A 34 -2.98 -9.60 14.43
C SER A 34 -4.37 -9.75 13.80
N LYS A 35 -5.24 -8.74 13.91
CA LYS A 35 -6.56 -8.71 13.28
C LYS A 35 -6.74 -7.64 12.21
N VAL A 36 -5.69 -6.93 11.81
CA VAL A 36 -5.70 -6.04 10.64
C VAL A 36 -5.03 -6.76 9.47
N HIS A 37 -5.86 -7.23 8.55
CA HIS A 37 -5.43 -7.93 7.35
C HIS A 37 -5.27 -6.96 6.19
N LEU A 38 -4.14 -7.08 5.53
CA LEU A 38 -3.85 -6.37 4.30
C LEU A 38 -4.35 -7.20 3.12
N ILE A 39 -5.32 -6.68 2.37
CA ILE A 39 -5.89 -7.29 1.17
C ILE A 39 -5.38 -6.48 -0.01
N THR A 40 -4.33 -6.95 -0.70
CA THR A 40 -3.79 -6.25 -1.87
C THR A 40 -3.45 -7.15 -3.03
N ASP A 41 -3.49 -6.55 -4.22
CA ASP A 41 -2.53 -6.78 -5.30
C ASP A 41 -1.85 -5.43 -5.68
N VAL A 42 -0.84 -4.97 -4.92
CA VAL A 42 -0.08 -3.71 -5.23
C VAL A 42 0.83 -3.86 -6.47
N ARG A 43 0.80 -5.00 -7.18
CA ARG A 43 1.68 -5.24 -8.34
C ARG A 43 1.33 -4.37 -9.55
N TRP A 44 0.09 -3.88 -9.66
CA TRP A 44 -0.41 -3.19 -10.86
C TRP A 44 -1.25 -1.95 -10.56
N MET A 45 -1.56 -1.67 -9.30
CA MET A 45 -2.53 -0.66 -8.95
C MET A 45 -2.08 0.07 -7.69
N PRO A 46 -2.22 1.40 -7.65
CA PRO A 46 -1.66 2.19 -6.57
C PRO A 46 -2.65 2.21 -5.40
N TRP A 47 -3.30 1.10 -5.09
CA TRP A 47 -4.27 1.03 -4.00
C TRP A 47 -4.13 -0.30 -3.25
N PHE A 48 -4.53 -0.28 -2.00
CA PHE A 48 -4.61 -1.47 -1.15
C PHE A 48 -5.76 -1.32 -0.15
N THR A 49 -6.19 -2.42 0.44
CA THR A 49 -7.27 -2.40 1.42
C THR A 49 -6.77 -2.92 2.77
N LEU A 50 -7.08 -2.20 3.85
CA LEU A 50 -6.98 -2.70 5.20
C LEU A 50 -8.36 -3.20 5.63
N GLN A 51 -8.44 -4.44 6.07
CA GLN A 51 -9.60 -5.00 6.72
C GLN A 51 -9.26 -5.33 8.17
N SER A 52 -10.05 -4.83 9.12
CA SER A 52 -9.92 -5.13 10.53
C SER A 52 -11.17 -5.83 11.05
N ALA A 53 -10.96 -6.84 11.88
CA ALA A 53 -12.05 -7.46 12.66
C ALA A 53 -12.37 -6.69 13.97
N TYR A 54 -11.63 -5.61 14.28
CA TYR A 54 -11.79 -4.83 15.51
C TYR A 54 -12.77 -3.65 15.40
N GLN A 55 -13.11 -3.10 16.58
CA GLN A 55 -13.75 -1.80 16.77
C GLN A 55 -13.07 -0.70 15.93
N LYS A 56 -13.90 0.20 15.40
CA LYS A 56 -13.58 1.29 14.46
C LYS A 56 -12.34 2.12 14.83
N GLU A 57 -12.05 2.29 16.12
CA GLU A 57 -10.93 3.11 16.62
C GLU A 57 -9.56 2.54 16.25
N LYS A 58 -9.37 1.21 16.35
CA LYS A 58 -8.09 0.57 16.01
C LYS A 58 -7.81 0.60 14.51
N LEU A 59 -8.86 0.49 13.71
CA LEU A 59 -8.76 0.63 12.26
C LEU A 59 -8.39 2.07 11.85
N LEU A 60 -8.92 3.07 12.55
CA LEU A 60 -8.56 4.46 12.32
C LEU A 60 -7.10 4.74 12.70
N GLU A 61 -6.64 4.20 13.82
CA GLU A 61 -5.24 4.31 14.26
C GLU A 61 -4.28 3.65 13.25
N ALA A 62 -4.59 2.42 12.80
CA ALA A 62 -3.82 1.74 11.76
C ALA A 62 -3.83 2.54 10.44
N THR A 63 -4.97 3.18 10.12
CA THR A 63 -5.11 3.99 8.92
C THR A 63 -4.20 5.22 8.93
N GLN A 64 -4.21 5.98 10.03
CA GLN A 64 -3.38 7.16 10.20
C GLN A 64 -1.88 6.82 10.22
N ARG A 65 -1.50 5.72 10.89
CA ARG A 65 -0.11 5.24 10.89
C ARG A 65 0.34 4.87 9.48
N THR A 66 -0.51 4.18 8.73
CA THR A 66 -0.21 3.76 7.36
C THR A 66 -0.04 4.96 6.45
N GLU A 67 -0.95 5.94 6.53
CA GLU A 67 -0.84 7.21 5.81
C GLU A 67 0.48 7.93 6.11
N SER A 68 0.85 8.02 7.40
CA SER A 68 2.10 8.66 7.83
C SER A 68 3.35 7.96 7.26
N GLN A 69 3.42 6.62 7.32
CA GLN A 69 4.55 5.87 6.77
C GLN A 69 4.70 6.05 5.25
N LEU A 70 3.57 6.12 4.53
CA LEU A 70 3.58 6.33 3.08
C LEU A 70 3.97 7.76 2.71
N LYS A 71 3.51 8.76 3.45
CA LYS A 71 3.95 10.15 3.28
C LYS A 71 5.45 10.34 3.51
N VAL A 72 6.04 9.62 4.47
CA VAL A 72 7.51 9.62 4.69
C VAL A 72 8.27 9.08 3.47
N LEU A 73 7.67 8.19 2.69
CA LEU A 73 8.25 7.68 1.44
C LEU A 73 8.01 8.61 0.24
N GLY A 74 7.36 9.77 0.44
CA GLY A 74 7.05 10.73 -0.62
C GLY A 74 5.77 10.41 -1.39
N TYR A 75 4.95 9.49 -0.92
CA TYR A 75 3.67 9.18 -1.57
C TYR A 75 2.56 10.12 -1.08
N GLU A 76 1.73 10.55 -2.02
CA GLU A 76 0.43 11.11 -1.69
C GLU A 76 -0.56 9.97 -1.44
N VAL A 77 -1.37 10.11 -0.40
CA VAL A 77 -2.30 9.05 0.02
C VAL A 77 -3.68 9.65 0.27
N SER A 78 -4.68 8.99 -0.29
CA SER A 78 -6.09 9.21 -0.01
C SER A 78 -6.71 7.89 0.45
N TYR A 79 -7.76 7.92 1.27
CA TYR A 79 -8.46 6.69 1.65
C TYR A 79 -9.97 6.90 1.73
N LYS A 80 -10.70 5.80 1.58
CA LYS A 80 -12.17 5.74 1.70
C LYS A 80 -12.54 4.63 2.66
N LEU A 81 -13.46 4.93 3.57
CA LEU A 81 -14.08 3.92 4.43
C LEU A 81 -15.05 3.10 3.56
N GLY A 82 -14.86 1.79 3.54
CA GLY A 82 -15.73 0.84 2.85
C GLY A 82 -16.80 0.30 3.79
N LEU A 83 -17.02 -1.02 3.72
CA LEU A 83 -17.83 -1.76 4.69
C LEU A 83 -17.28 -1.57 6.13
N PRO A 84 -18.09 -1.82 7.18
CA PRO A 84 -17.61 -1.77 8.56
C PRO A 84 -16.35 -2.64 8.72
N GLY A 85 -15.27 -2.02 9.21
CA GLY A 85 -13.99 -2.70 9.34
C GLY A 85 -13.07 -2.61 8.11
N VAL A 86 -13.48 -1.93 7.02
CA VAL A 86 -12.70 -1.89 5.77
C VAL A 86 -12.30 -0.46 5.39
N VAL A 87 -11.04 -0.26 5.03
CA VAL A 87 -10.50 1.00 4.50
C VAL A 87 -9.74 0.75 3.22
N HIS A 88 -10.11 1.46 2.16
CA HIS A 88 -9.43 1.42 0.87
C HIS A 88 -8.49 2.61 0.76
N PHE A 89 -7.19 2.35 0.59
CA PHE A 89 -6.16 3.35 0.35
C PHE A 89 -5.91 3.47 -1.13
N ASN A 90 -5.76 4.70 -1.61
CA ASN A 90 -5.30 5.03 -2.93
C ASN A 90 -4.07 5.94 -2.80
N ILE A 91 -2.97 5.48 -3.37
CA ILE A 91 -1.65 6.09 -3.38
C ILE A 91 -1.49 6.80 -4.73
N THR A 92 -0.85 7.95 -4.75
CA THR A 92 -0.41 8.61 -5.98
C THR A 92 1.08 8.92 -5.87
N TRP A 93 1.76 8.83 -7.01
CA TRP A 93 3.19 9.15 -7.13
C TRP A 93 3.29 10.65 -7.38
N GLY A 94 4.04 11.35 -6.52
CA GLY A 94 4.47 12.73 -6.77
C GLY A 94 5.66 12.80 -7.72
#